data_AF-A0AAX6NCS3-F1
#
_entry.id   AF-A0AAX6NCS3-F1
#
_cell.length_a   1.000
_cell.length_b   1.000
_cell.length_c   1.000
_cell.angle_alpha   90.00
_cell.angle_beta   90.00
_cell.angle_gamma   90.00
#
_symmetry.space_group_name_H-M   'P 1'
#
loop_
_entity.id
_entity.type
_entity.pdbx_description
1 polymer ?
#
loop_
_entity_poly.entity_id
_entity_poly.type
_entity_poly.pdbx_seq_one_letter_code
_entity_poly.pdbx_strand_id
1 'polypeptide(L)'
;MNEESKDWRRHLSTKESLICFRLSLDMMEGERINLTEKEMMKACDYKQMKSFKNHLSTLIEKGIIVISRDEEYIDKPYCFNSDYVEYNEVGPRMYFRPLKIK
;
A
#
# COMPACT_ATOMS: atom_id res chain seq x y z
N MET A 1 -16.89 -26.81 -10.94
CA MET A 1 -15.54 -26.59 -10.41
C MET A 1 -15.06 -25.27 -10.97
N ASN A 2 -15.41 -24.17 -10.30
CA ASN A 2 -14.94 -22.86 -10.74
C ASN A 2 -13.47 -22.76 -10.42
N GLU A 3 -12.71 -22.39 -11.43
CA GLU A 3 -11.32 -21.99 -11.35
C GLU A 3 -11.14 -21.14 -10.09
N GLU A 4 -10.55 -21.75 -9.05
CA GLU A 4 -9.77 -21.01 -8.08
C GLU A 4 -8.69 -20.33 -8.91
N SER A 5 -9.02 -19.15 -9.44
CA SER A 5 -8.06 -18.17 -9.88
C SER A 5 -7.08 -18.07 -8.73
N LYS A 6 -5.94 -18.75 -8.89
CA LYS A 6 -4.72 -18.48 -8.17
C LYS A 6 -4.42 -17.03 -8.51
N ASP A 7 -5.05 -16.13 -7.77
CA ASP A 7 -4.85 -14.71 -7.87
C ASP A 7 -3.45 -14.48 -7.33
N TRP A 8 -2.46 -14.70 -8.20
CA TRP A 8 -1.03 -14.60 -7.93
C TRP A 8 -0.65 -13.18 -7.48
N ARG A 9 -1.55 -12.21 -7.71
CA ARG A 9 -1.51 -10.86 -7.13
C ARG A 9 -1.67 -10.85 -5.61
N ARG A 10 -2.12 -11.95 -4.99
CA ARG A 10 -2.38 -12.10 -3.53
C ARG A 10 -1.22 -12.62 -2.70
N HIS A 11 -0.03 -12.82 -3.26
CA HIS A 11 1.14 -13.20 -2.46
C HIS A 11 2.03 -11.99 -2.31
N LEU A 12 1.86 -11.27 -1.20
CA LEU A 12 2.86 -10.31 -0.76
C LEU A 12 4.09 -11.08 -0.28
N SER A 13 5.25 -10.73 -0.81
CA SER A 13 6.52 -11.07 -0.22
C SER A 13 6.62 -10.49 1.19
N THR A 14 7.50 -11.05 2.03
CA THR A 14 7.76 -10.52 3.38
C THR A 14 8.09 -9.02 3.36
N LYS A 15 8.79 -8.56 2.32
CA LYS A 15 9.17 -7.16 2.16
C LYS A 15 7.98 -6.27 1.81
N GLU A 16 7.13 -6.70 0.89
CA GLU A 16 5.90 -5.98 0.56
C GLU A 16 4.95 -5.90 1.77
N SER A 17 4.76 -7.01 2.50
CA SER A 17 3.96 -7.03 3.73
C SER A 17 4.50 -6.07 4.79
N LEU A 18 5.82 -5.96 4.92
CA LEU A 18 6.47 -5.03 5.85
C LEU A 18 6.29 -3.57 5.41
N ILE A 19 6.43 -3.26 4.12
CA ILE A 19 6.16 -1.93 3.57
C ILE A 19 4.73 -1.53 3.90
N CYS A 20 3.78 -2.40 3.56
CA CYS A 20 2.37 -2.26 3.86
C CYS A 20 2.16 -1.92 5.35
N PHE A 21 2.67 -2.76 6.27
CA PHE A 21 2.54 -2.51 7.70
C PHE A 21 3.13 -1.15 8.14
N ARG A 22 4.37 -0.85 7.74
CA ARG A 22 5.07 0.36 8.15
C ARG A 22 4.36 1.62 7.68
N LEU A 23 3.98 1.66 6.40
CA LEU A 23 3.32 2.82 5.83
C LEU A 23 1.90 3.02 6.35
N SER A 24 1.23 1.95 6.81
CA SER A 24 -0.09 2.07 7.43
C SER A 24 -0.06 2.86 8.74
N LEU A 25 1.08 2.95 9.42
CA LEU A 25 1.21 3.72 10.66
C LEU A 25 1.21 5.24 10.44
N ASP A 26 1.47 5.69 9.21
CA ASP A 26 1.56 7.10 8.81
C ASP A 26 0.45 7.50 7.82
N MET A 27 -0.73 6.87 7.95
CA MET A 27 -1.89 7.17 7.12
C MET A 27 -2.69 8.37 7.65
N MET A 28 -3.26 9.15 6.73
CA MET A 28 -4.20 10.25 6.97
C MET A 28 -5.58 9.94 6.35
N GLU A 29 -6.49 10.92 6.39
CA GLU A 29 -7.83 10.81 5.78
C GLU A 29 -7.77 10.35 4.32
N GLY A 30 -8.75 9.55 3.90
CA GLY A 30 -8.82 8.99 2.55
C GLY A 30 -7.69 7.99 2.24
N GLU A 31 -7.21 7.28 3.26
CA GLU A 31 -6.18 6.24 3.16
C GLU A 31 -4.84 6.73 2.57
N ARG A 32 -4.60 8.04 2.57
CA ARG A 32 -3.39 8.64 2.01
C ARG A 32 -2.20 8.40 2.93
N ILE A 33 -1.05 8.11 2.36
CA ILE A 33 0.20 7.92 3.08
C ILE A 33 0.84 9.31 3.24
N ASN A 34 0.97 9.78 4.48
CA ASN A 34 1.45 11.12 4.79
C ASN A 34 2.99 11.25 4.76
N LEU A 35 3.63 10.57 3.80
CA LEU A 35 5.08 10.51 3.66
C LEU A 35 5.48 10.69 2.20
N THR A 36 6.54 11.46 1.96
CA THR A 36 7.20 11.49 0.65
C THR A 36 7.90 10.16 0.39
N GLU A 37 8.23 9.83 -0.87
CA GLU A 37 8.94 8.57 -1.19
C GLU A 37 10.24 8.37 -0.39
N LYS A 38 10.96 9.45 -0.12
CA LYS A 38 12.21 9.43 0.66
C LYS A 38 11.95 9.08 2.12
N GLU A 39 10.85 9.55 2.68
CA GLU A 39 10.43 9.23 4.04
C GLU A 39 9.88 7.81 4.12
N MET A 40 9.06 7.38 3.15
CA MET A 40 8.58 6.00 3.04
C MET A 40 9.73 5.00 2.99
N MET A 41 10.76 5.28 2.18
CA MET A 41 11.97 4.45 2.11
C MET A 41 12.64 4.30 3.48
N LYS A 42 12.76 5.39 4.23
CA LYS A 42 13.35 5.38 5.58
C LYS A 42 12.48 4.63 6.58
N ALA A 43 11.17 4.89 6.59
CA ALA A 43 10.20 4.22 7.47
C ALA A 43 10.13 2.70 7.24
N CYS A 44 10.41 2.27 6.01
CA CYS A 44 10.46 0.85 5.63
C CYS A 44 11.86 0.22 5.79
N ASP A 45 12.83 0.90 6.42
CA ASP A 45 14.19 0.43 6.66
C ASP A 45 14.99 0.08 5.39
N TYR A 46 14.72 0.77 4.26
CA TYR A 46 15.48 0.59 3.02
C TYR A 46 16.71 1.51 2.97
N LYS A 47 17.87 0.92 2.64
CA LYS A 47 19.12 1.66 2.43
C LYS A 47 19.22 2.32 1.05
N GLN A 48 18.49 1.79 0.06
CA GLN A 48 18.58 2.23 -1.33
C GLN A 48 17.19 2.47 -1.93
N MET A 49 17.02 3.65 -2.52
CA MET A 49 15.75 4.07 -3.16
C MET A 49 15.33 3.11 -4.27
N LYS A 50 16.27 2.63 -5.10
CA LYS A 50 15.96 1.69 -6.18
C LYS A 50 15.27 0.41 -5.68
N SER A 51 15.76 -0.17 -4.58
CA SER A 51 15.18 -1.39 -4.01
C SER A 51 13.80 -1.13 -3.39
N PHE A 52 13.63 0.02 -2.74
CA PHE A 52 12.32 0.44 -2.23
C PHE A 52 11.31 0.62 -3.38
N LYS A 53 11.67 1.39 -4.42
CA LYS A 53 10.81 1.64 -5.58
C LYS A 53 10.41 0.37 -6.31
N ASN A 54 11.27 -0.63 -6.41
CA ASN A 54 10.91 -1.91 -7.02
C ASN A 54 9.73 -2.56 -6.28
N HIS A 55 9.79 -2.66 -4.95
CA HIS A 55 8.69 -3.23 -4.17
C HIS A 55 7.45 -2.33 -4.15
N LEU A 56 7.63 -1.00 -4.09
CA LEU A 56 6.52 -0.05 -4.19
C LEU A 56 5.79 -0.17 -5.53
N SER A 57 6.52 -0.31 -6.64
CA SER A 57 5.95 -0.55 -7.98
C SER A 57 5.14 -1.83 -7.99
N THR A 58 5.65 -2.92 -7.39
CA THR A 58 4.91 -4.19 -7.32
C THR A 58 3.61 -4.04 -6.50
N LEU A 59 3.62 -3.28 -5.41
CA LEU A 59 2.41 -2.97 -4.63
C LEU A 59 1.39 -2.15 -5.43
N ILE A 60 1.85 -1.25 -6.30
CA ILE A 60 1.01 -0.46 -7.20
C ILE A 60 0.42 -1.34 -8.31
N GLU A 61 1.23 -2.20 -8.93
CA GLU A 61 0.79 -3.17 -9.93
C GLU A 61 -0.25 -4.16 -9.36
N LYS A 62 -0.11 -4.53 -8.08
CA LYS A 62 -1.09 -5.34 -7.35
C LYS A 62 -2.35 -4.58 -6.95
N GLY A 63 -2.38 -3.25 -7.14
CA GLY A 63 -3.52 -2.39 -6.79
C GLY A 63 -3.74 -2.21 -5.30
N ILE A 64 -2.74 -2.51 -4.47
CA ILE A 64 -2.78 -2.32 -3.01
C ILE A 64 -2.48 -0.88 -2.65
N ILE A 65 -1.53 -0.27 -3.36
CA ILE A 65 -1.26 1.17 -3.32
C ILE A 65 -1.71 1.78 -4.65
N VAL A 66 -2.34 2.94 -4.58
CA VAL A 66 -2.78 3.71 -5.76
C VAL A 66 -2.16 5.11 -5.70
N ILE A 67 -2.07 5.75 -6.86
CA ILE A 67 -1.55 7.11 -6.98
C ILE A 67 -2.73 8.05 -7.25
N SER A 68 -3.02 8.91 -6.29
CA SER A 68 -4.02 9.98 -6.40
C SER A 68 -3.36 11.26 -6.93
N ARG A 69 -3.98 11.87 -7.95
CA ARG A 69 -3.49 13.11 -8.61
C ARG A 69 -4.16 14.35 -8.03
N ASP A 70 -4.15 14.44 -6.71
CA ASP A 70 -4.68 15.58 -5.99
C ASP A 70 -3.67 16.73 -6.00
N GLU A 71 -4.08 17.92 -6.44
CA GLU A 71 -3.21 19.10 -6.54
C GLU A 71 -2.76 19.60 -5.16
N GLU A 72 -3.49 19.27 -4.09
CA GLU A 72 -3.11 19.61 -2.71
C GLU A 72 -1.94 18.75 -2.20
N TYR A 73 -1.79 17.52 -2.70
CA TYR A 73 -0.87 16.51 -2.17
C TYR A 73 0.12 15.98 -3.22
N ILE A 74 0.68 16.89 -4.02
CA ILE A 74 1.58 16.56 -5.15
C ILE A 74 2.82 15.76 -4.69
N ASP A 75 3.34 16.03 -3.50
CA ASP A 75 4.52 15.37 -2.92
C ASP A 75 4.21 14.04 -2.20
N LYS A 76 2.93 13.79 -1.91
CA LYS A 76 2.42 12.60 -1.19
C LYS A 76 1.25 11.95 -1.93
N PRO A 77 1.45 11.50 -3.19
CA PRO A 77 0.34 11.06 -4.02
C PRO A 77 -0.13 9.63 -3.71
N TYR A 78 0.53 8.92 -2.79
CA TYR A 78 0.28 7.50 -2.55
C TYR A 78 -0.85 7.30 -1.55
N CYS A 79 -1.82 6.46 -1.91
CA CYS A 79 -2.91 6.02 -1.03
C CYS A 79 -2.93 4.51 -0.97
N PHE A 80 -3.33 3.94 0.17
CA PHE A 80 -3.78 2.56 0.16
C PHE A 80 -5.13 2.46 -0.55
N ASN A 81 -5.34 1.38 -1.28
CA ASN A 81 -6.65 1.11 -1.88
C ASN A 81 -7.64 0.71 -0.77
N SER A 82 -8.74 1.45 -0.66
CA SER A 82 -9.84 1.19 0.30
C SER A 82 -10.47 -0.21 0.19
N ASP A 83 -10.26 -0.91 -0.93
CA ASP A 83 -10.66 -2.31 -1.06
C ASP A 83 -9.82 -3.23 -0.17
N TYR A 84 -8.63 -2.81 0.27
CA TYR A 84 -7.70 -3.61 1.06
C TYR A 84 -7.45 -3.05 2.46
N VAL A 85 -7.94 -1.85 2.77
CA VAL A 85 -7.72 -1.18 4.05
C VAL A 85 -9.01 -0.62 4.58
N GLU A 86 -9.27 -0.88 5.86
CA GLU A 86 -10.36 -0.30 6.62
C GLU A 86 -9.77 0.46 7.79
N TYR A 87 -10.16 1.72 7.96
CA TYR A 87 -9.81 2.50 9.14
C TYR A 87 -10.92 2.39 10.19
N ASN A 88 -10.58 1.96 11.40
CA ASN A 88 -11.50 1.98 12.54
C ASN A 88 -10.91 2.77 13.72
N GLU A 89 -11.62 2.83 14.85
CA GLU A 89 -11.21 3.57 16.04
C GLU A 89 -9.87 3.11 16.64
N VAL A 90 -9.39 1.93 16.27
CA VAL A 90 -8.12 1.34 16.73
C VAL A 90 -6.98 1.55 15.73
N GLY A 91 -7.29 2.02 14.50
CA GLY A 91 -6.32 2.31 13.44
C GLY A 91 -6.61 1.57 12.12
N PRO A 92 -5.65 1.56 11.18
CA PRO A 92 -5.80 0.86 9.91
C PRO A 92 -5.74 -0.64 10.08
N ARG A 93 -6.73 -1.33 9.50
CA ARG A 93 -6.74 -2.77 9.35
C ARG A 93 -6.57 -3.12 7.87
N MET A 94 -5.50 -3.84 7.59
CA MET A 94 -5.19 -4.28 6.24
C MET A 94 -5.59 -5.72 6.00
N TYR A 95 -6.18 -5.96 4.83
CA TYR A 95 -6.69 -7.25 4.41
C TYR A 95 -5.84 -7.76 3.25
N PHE A 96 -5.45 -9.04 3.33
CA PHE A 96 -4.70 -9.73 2.26
C PHE A 96 -5.60 -10.13 1.08
N ARG A 97 -6.89 -9.76 1.12
CA ARG A 97 -7.89 -9.98 0.08
C ARG A 97 -8.76 -8.72 -0.02
N PRO A 98 -9.24 -8.33 -1.22
CA PRO A 98 -10.20 -7.25 -1.34
C PRO A 98 -11.45 -7.52 -0.49
N LEU A 99 -11.89 -6.52 0.25
CA LEU A 99 -13.14 -6.53 1.02
C LEU A 99 -14.37 -6.49 0.12
N LYS A 100 -14.27 -5.75 -0.99
CA LYS A 100 -15.34 -5.65 -1.98
C LYS A 100 -15.07 -6.66 -3.09
N ILE A 101 -15.93 -7.67 -3.19
CA ILE A 101 -15.98 -8.54 -4.36
C ILE A 101 -16.72 -7.74 -5.43
N LYS A 102 -16.02 -7.40 -6.54
CA LYS A 102 -16.68 -6.82 -7.72
C LYS A 102 -17.46 -7.88 -8.47
#